data_AF-A0A3S0K8B0-F1
#
_entry.id   AF-A0A3S0K8B0-F1
#
_cell.length_a   1.000
_cell.length_b   1.000
_cell.length_c   1.000
_cell.angle_alpha   90.00
_cell.angle_beta   90.00
_cell.angle_gamma   90.00
#
_symmetry.space_group_name_H-M   'P 1'
#
loop_
_entity.id
_entity.type
_entity.pdbx_description
1 polymer ?
#
loop_
_entity_poly.entity_id
_entity_poly.type
_entity_poly.pdbx_seq_one_letter_code
_entity_poly.pdbx_strand_id
1 'polypeptide(L)'
;MTEIRLRPMYRWLLGLGLAGALILMLPIRVAEPESEAPKTIRSNDAAQVVVPASVAQLVGDPLGGNDLESNANRGRSADNLHAALLNDFNNLTNGRAFAEKHWQNRDHGGSLYVRTLLKQCELAADSGDVLKKGDIDFSKLPQEEFVAASKALASLQARCSQFTTDDYQKYIVAKASAPGDSHDPYNTLLRDFLKAARLDQDAKRGAVASLVERPDPLIFEEIGARLSMTKLSGEGVIFFDGINYPIRDNPEILSAYKLVPCGLGLRCDDSDFEVVLSCATGRGCFASRFEMIKRNDLGNDPIRYQKVIGLYSQMIEAINKKNIGAFVTEPHN
;
A
#
# COMPACT_ATOMS: atom_id res chain seq x y z
N MET A 1 34.62 17.44 22.79
CA MET A 1 33.74 17.89 21.70
C MET A 1 34.30 17.30 20.43
N THR A 2 33.66 16.24 19.94
CA THR A 2 34.21 15.39 18.87
C THR A 2 33.07 15.13 17.90
N GLU A 3 33.10 15.80 16.75
CA GLU A 3 32.13 15.60 15.67
C GLU A 3 32.39 14.27 14.97
N ILE A 4 31.36 13.41 14.93
CA ILE A 4 31.36 12.19 14.14
C ILE A 4 30.72 12.52 12.79
N ARG A 5 31.56 12.66 11.75
CA ARG A 5 31.12 12.73 10.35
C ARG A 5 30.74 11.33 9.86
N LEU A 6 29.44 11.09 9.63
CA LEU A 6 28.97 9.93 8.89
C LEU A 6 29.18 10.16 7.39
N ARG A 7 29.96 9.26 6.75
CA ARG A 7 30.15 9.21 5.29
C ARG A 7 28.94 8.53 4.63
N PRO A 8 28.47 9.00 3.46
CA PRO A 8 27.52 8.24 2.66
C PRO A 8 28.25 7.10 1.92
N MET A 9 27.84 5.85 2.18
CA MET A 9 28.17 4.68 1.38
C MET A 9 27.08 4.43 0.33
N TYR A 10 27.52 3.86 -0.79
CA TYR A 10 26.77 3.30 -1.93
C TYR A 10 26.34 4.25 -3.05
N ARG A 11 27.29 4.41 -3.99
CA ARG A 11 27.04 4.70 -5.40
C ARG A 11 27.55 3.48 -6.19
N TRP A 12 26.68 2.64 -6.71
CA TRP A 12 27.00 1.68 -7.78
C TRP A 12 25.80 1.52 -8.73
N LEU A 13 26.06 1.93 -9.98
CA LEU A 13 25.54 1.49 -11.28
C LEU A 13 24.03 1.45 -11.55
N LEU A 14 23.59 2.39 -12.39
CA LEU A 14 22.91 2.08 -13.67
C LEU A 14 23.33 3.15 -14.69
N GLY A 15 24.34 2.81 -15.49
CA GLY A 15 24.66 3.45 -16.76
C GLY A 15 24.41 2.46 -17.89
N LEU A 16 24.25 2.99 -19.11
CA LEU A 16 23.87 2.37 -20.39
C LEU A 16 22.35 2.46 -20.65
N GLY A 17 21.86 3.09 -21.73
CA GLY A 17 22.55 3.74 -22.84
C GLY A 17 21.56 4.51 -23.71
N LEU A 18 21.98 5.68 -24.17
CA LEU A 18 21.39 6.45 -25.25
C LEU A 18 21.90 5.88 -26.58
N ALA A 19 20.99 5.37 -27.40
CA ALA A 19 21.07 5.31 -28.86
C ALA A 19 19.60 5.36 -29.32
N GLY A 20 19.11 6.40 -30.00
CA GLY A 20 19.67 6.94 -31.23
C GLY A 20 18.98 6.25 -32.40
N ALA A 21 17.69 6.55 -32.64
CA ALA A 21 17.01 6.20 -33.88
C ALA A 21 16.02 7.30 -34.26
N LEU A 22 16.49 8.13 -35.18
CA LEU A 22 15.74 9.10 -35.96
C LEU A 22 14.77 8.33 -36.86
N ILE A 23 13.45 8.50 -36.72
CA ILE A 23 12.48 7.99 -37.68
C ILE A 23 11.78 9.18 -38.34
N LEU A 24 11.94 9.21 -39.67
CA LEU A 24 11.35 10.17 -40.59
C LEU A 24 9.82 10.24 -40.48
N MET A 25 9.32 11.47 -40.42
CA MET A 25 7.93 11.81 -40.70
C MET A 25 7.61 11.52 -42.17
N LEU A 26 6.64 10.64 -42.41
CA LEU A 26 5.89 10.54 -43.67
C LEU A 26 4.39 10.64 -43.36
N PRO A 27 3.62 11.48 -44.08
CA PRO A 27 2.20 11.67 -43.82
C PRO A 27 1.40 10.50 -44.39
N ILE A 28 0.82 9.67 -43.53
CA ILE A 28 -0.20 8.70 -43.94
C ILE A 28 -1.56 9.40 -43.89
N ARG A 29 -2.13 9.69 -45.07
CA ARG A 29 -3.55 10.00 -45.23
C ARG A 29 -4.36 8.75 -44.88
N VAL A 30 -5.06 8.77 -43.75
CA VAL A 30 -6.09 7.77 -43.43
C VAL A 30 -7.44 8.34 -43.87
N ALA A 31 -8.14 7.59 -44.72
CA ALA A 31 -9.49 7.89 -45.16
C ALA A 31 -10.48 7.70 -43.99
N GLU A 32 -11.36 8.68 -43.79
CA GLU A 32 -12.50 8.61 -42.86
C GLU A 32 -13.56 7.62 -43.38
N PRO A 33 -14.04 6.67 -42.55
CA PRO A 33 -15.35 6.08 -42.73
C PRO A 33 -16.41 6.82 -41.91
N GLU A 34 -17.58 6.96 -42.53
CA GLU A 34 -18.74 7.74 -42.10
C GLU A 34 -19.21 7.44 -40.67
N SER A 35 -19.55 8.53 -39.98
CA SER A 35 -20.16 8.58 -38.66
C SER A 35 -21.63 8.13 -38.70
N GLU A 36 -21.95 6.98 -38.10
CA GLU A 36 -23.31 6.69 -37.64
C GLU A 36 -23.44 7.04 -36.15
N ALA A 37 -24.41 7.90 -35.85
CA ALA A 37 -24.68 8.42 -34.51
C ALA A 37 -25.15 7.32 -33.53
N PRO A 38 -24.66 7.30 -32.27
CA PRO A 38 -25.14 6.35 -31.28
C PRO A 38 -26.52 6.75 -30.76
N LYS A 39 -27.48 5.84 -30.94
CA LYS A 39 -28.81 5.88 -30.33
C LYS A 39 -28.70 5.82 -28.81
N THR A 40 -29.29 6.81 -28.14
CA THR A 40 -29.53 6.86 -26.70
C THR A 40 -30.37 5.66 -26.24
N ILE A 41 -29.76 4.77 -25.44
CA ILE A 41 -30.49 3.79 -24.63
C ILE A 41 -30.46 4.28 -23.19
N ARG A 42 -31.62 4.74 -22.70
CA ARG A 42 -31.89 4.87 -21.26
C ARG A 42 -31.98 3.47 -20.67
N SER A 43 -31.08 3.14 -19.74
CA SER A 43 -31.25 2.01 -18.83
C SER A 43 -31.24 2.56 -17.41
N ASN A 44 -32.43 2.71 -16.87
CA ASN A 44 -32.67 2.56 -15.44
C ASN A 44 -32.47 1.07 -15.17
N ASP A 45 -31.43 0.71 -14.43
CA ASP A 45 -31.38 -0.49 -13.58
C ASP A 45 -30.11 -0.39 -12.73
N ALA A 46 -30.22 0.39 -11.66
CA ALA A 46 -29.27 0.32 -10.56
C ALA A 46 -29.47 -1.04 -9.87
N ALA A 47 -28.62 -2.01 -10.22
CA ALA A 47 -28.50 -3.25 -9.48
C ALA A 47 -28.04 -2.92 -8.04
N GLN A 48 -29.01 -2.85 -7.14
CA GLN A 48 -28.77 -2.78 -5.70
C GLN A 48 -28.13 -4.10 -5.26
N VAL A 49 -26.86 -4.05 -4.90
CA VAL A 49 -26.16 -5.15 -4.23
C VAL A 49 -26.73 -5.24 -2.81
N VAL A 50 -27.63 -6.20 -2.61
CA VAL A 50 -28.17 -6.57 -1.30
C VAL A 50 -27.13 -7.45 -0.60
N VAL A 51 -26.53 -6.95 0.48
CA VAL A 51 -25.71 -7.73 1.40
C VAL A 51 -26.64 -8.47 2.38
N PRO A 52 -26.63 -9.81 2.47
CA PRO A 52 -27.49 -10.52 3.41
C PRO A 52 -27.05 -10.27 4.85
N ALA A 53 -27.96 -9.74 5.66
CA ALA A 53 -27.86 -9.70 7.11
C ALA A 53 -28.28 -11.06 7.68
N SER A 54 -27.32 -11.95 7.96
CA SER A 54 -27.62 -13.18 8.70
C SER A 54 -26.38 -13.78 9.35
N VAL A 55 -25.97 -13.23 10.50
CA VAL A 55 -25.50 -14.01 11.67
C VAL A 55 -25.79 -13.20 12.94
N ALA A 56 -27.02 -13.26 13.42
CA ALA A 56 -27.35 -12.93 14.80
C ALA A 56 -28.00 -14.17 15.42
N GLN A 57 -27.63 -14.47 16.66
CA GLN A 57 -28.13 -15.53 17.53
C GLN A 57 -27.52 -16.92 17.34
N LEU A 58 -26.57 -17.24 18.23
CA LEU A 58 -26.54 -18.48 19.00
C LEU A 58 -25.60 -18.26 20.19
N VAL A 59 -26.17 -17.80 21.31
CA VAL A 59 -25.52 -17.82 22.63
C VAL A 59 -26.32 -18.80 23.48
N GLY A 60 -25.69 -19.92 23.83
CA GLY A 60 -26.09 -20.75 24.95
C GLY A 60 -25.21 -20.41 26.15
N ASP A 61 -25.83 -20.19 27.30
CA ASP A 61 -25.17 -20.01 28.60
C ASP A 61 -24.71 -21.38 29.19
N PRO A 62 -24.09 -21.45 30.39
CA PRO A 62 -22.66 -21.25 30.59
C PRO A 62 -22.02 -22.39 31.41
N LEU A 63 -20.75 -22.75 31.15
CA LEU A 63 -19.96 -23.52 32.13
C LEU A 63 -18.50 -23.04 32.12
N GLY A 64 -18.06 -22.43 33.23
CA GLY A 64 -16.64 -22.28 33.60
C GLY A 64 -15.96 -20.94 33.25
N GLY A 65 -16.52 -19.82 33.72
CA GLY A 65 -15.95 -18.48 33.54
C GLY A 65 -14.82 -18.17 34.51
N ASN A 66 -13.65 -17.81 33.97
CA ASN A 66 -12.79 -16.69 34.43
C ASN A 66 -11.63 -16.47 33.46
N ASP A 67 -11.11 -17.52 32.81
CA ASP A 67 -9.96 -17.39 31.89
C ASP A 67 -10.38 -17.13 30.42
N LEU A 68 -11.50 -17.71 29.98
CA LEU A 68 -12.01 -17.52 28.61
C LEU A 68 -12.65 -16.14 28.39
N GLU A 69 -13.37 -15.60 29.38
CA GLU A 69 -13.94 -14.25 29.30
C GLU A 69 -12.87 -13.15 29.39
N SER A 70 -11.80 -13.36 30.16
CA SER A 70 -10.67 -12.43 30.24
C SER A 70 -9.92 -12.35 28.91
N ASN A 71 -9.74 -13.48 28.23
CA ASN A 71 -9.08 -13.53 26.92
C ASN A 71 -9.98 -13.02 25.79
N ALA A 72 -11.29 -13.31 25.84
CA ALA A 72 -12.26 -12.77 24.88
C ALA A 72 -12.42 -11.25 25.00
N ASN A 73 -12.46 -10.71 26.23
CA ASN A 73 -12.52 -9.26 26.45
C ASN A 73 -11.20 -8.56 26.08
N ARG A 74 -10.05 -9.19 26.31
CA ARG A 74 -8.74 -8.68 25.84
C ARG A 74 -8.64 -8.69 24.31
N GLY A 75 -9.08 -9.77 23.65
CA GLY A 75 -9.14 -9.85 22.19
C GLY A 75 -10.03 -8.77 21.59
N ARG A 76 -11.24 -8.59 22.13
CA ARG A 76 -12.18 -7.56 21.69
C ARG A 76 -11.65 -6.14 21.92
N SER A 77 -10.92 -5.91 23.00
CA SER A 77 -10.25 -4.63 23.27
C SER A 77 -9.12 -4.35 22.28
N ALA A 78 -8.32 -5.36 21.93
CA ALA A 78 -7.23 -5.22 20.97
C ALA A 78 -7.74 -4.97 19.53
N ASP A 79 -8.79 -5.69 19.12
CA ASP A 79 -9.41 -5.52 17.79
C ASP A 79 -10.04 -4.11 17.65
N ASN A 80 -10.68 -3.62 18.71
CA ASN A 80 -11.22 -2.25 18.75
C ASN A 80 -10.11 -1.19 18.68
N LEU A 81 -8.97 -1.42 19.33
CA LEU A 81 -7.81 -0.52 19.26
C LEU A 81 -7.20 -0.50 17.86
N HIS A 82 -7.11 -1.65 17.19
CA HIS A 82 -6.60 -1.74 15.83
C HIS A 82 -7.52 -1.05 14.81
N ALA A 83 -8.84 -1.26 14.91
CA ALA A 83 -9.79 -0.55 14.05
C ALA A 83 -9.70 0.98 14.23
N ALA A 84 -9.53 1.45 15.47
CA ALA A 84 -9.31 2.86 15.77
C ALA A 84 -7.99 3.39 15.18
N LEU A 85 -6.90 2.61 15.26
CA LEU A 85 -5.60 2.94 14.64
C LEU A 85 -5.74 3.16 13.13
N LEU A 86 -6.38 2.24 12.42
CA LEU A 86 -6.60 2.37 10.98
C LEU A 86 -7.47 3.57 10.64
N ASN A 87 -8.55 3.79 11.39
CA ASN A 87 -9.42 4.95 11.18
C ASN A 87 -8.66 6.27 11.37
N ASP A 88 -7.85 6.37 12.42
CA ASP A 88 -7.07 7.58 12.70
C ASP A 88 -5.99 7.81 11.63
N PHE A 89 -5.37 6.73 11.12
CA PHE A 89 -4.40 6.82 10.03
C PHE A 89 -5.05 7.27 8.71
N ASN A 90 -6.21 6.72 8.37
CA ASN A 90 -6.99 7.09 7.18
C ASN A 90 -7.49 8.55 7.22
N ASN A 91 -7.59 9.15 8.42
CA ASN A 91 -8.06 10.52 8.61
C ASN A 91 -6.93 11.46 9.09
N LEU A 92 -5.68 11.08 8.84
CA LEU A 92 -4.52 11.80 9.34
C LEU A 92 -4.40 13.22 8.79
N THR A 93 -4.43 14.19 9.70
CA THR A 93 -4.19 15.62 9.40
C THR A 93 -2.93 16.17 10.07
N ASN A 94 -2.47 15.55 11.17
CA ASN A 94 -1.25 15.92 11.87
C ASN A 94 -0.47 14.66 12.26
N GLY A 95 0.66 14.42 11.58
CA GLY A 95 1.44 13.19 11.77
C GLY A 95 2.12 13.07 13.12
N ARG A 96 2.64 14.17 13.66
CA ARG A 96 3.31 14.14 14.97
C ARG A 96 2.32 13.87 16.10
N ALA A 97 1.16 14.52 16.08
CA ALA A 97 0.10 14.27 17.07
C ALA A 97 -0.41 12.81 17.00
N PHE A 98 -0.57 12.26 15.79
CA PHE A 98 -0.87 10.84 15.59
C PHE A 98 0.22 9.95 16.19
N ALA A 99 1.50 10.23 15.91
CA ALA A 99 2.61 9.45 16.42
C ALA A 99 2.66 9.47 17.96
N GLU A 100 2.52 10.64 18.57
CA GLU A 100 2.51 10.79 20.03
C GLU A 100 1.35 10.00 20.68
N LYS A 101 0.15 10.07 20.08
CA LYS A 101 -1.04 9.32 20.55
C LYS A 101 -0.83 7.81 20.45
N HIS A 102 -0.41 7.31 19.29
CA HIS A 102 -0.41 5.87 19.02
C HIS A 102 0.85 5.15 19.46
N TRP A 103 1.95 5.87 19.71
CA TRP A 103 3.15 5.29 20.31
C TRP A 103 2.93 4.78 21.74
N GLN A 104 1.98 5.38 22.47
CA GLN A 104 1.59 4.88 23.79
C GLN A 104 0.95 3.49 23.71
N ASN A 105 0.36 3.14 22.56
CA ASN A 105 -0.25 1.84 22.26
C ASN A 105 0.64 1.01 21.30
N ARG A 106 1.97 1.19 21.36
CA ARG A 106 2.92 0.50 20.48
C ARG A 106 2.76 -1.02 20.50
N ASP A 107 2.45 -1.59 21.66
CA ASP A 107 2.25 -3.00 21.93
C ASP A 107 0.98 -3.59 21.24
N HIS A 108 0.12 -2.74 20.67
CA HIS A 108 -1.14 -3.12 20.04
C HIS A 108 -1.22 -2.68 18.55
N GLY A 109 -0.08 -2.61 17.85
CA GLY A 109 -0.02 -2.20 16.44
C GLY A 109 0.38 -0.74 16.22
N GLY A 110 0.41 0.08 17.27
CA GLY A 110 0.75 1.50 17.15
C GLY A 110 2.16 1.73 16.56
N SER A 111 3.13 0.85 16.85
CA SER A 111 4.49 1.03 16.35
C SER A 111 4.60 0.82 14.84
N LEU A 112 3.85 -0.15 14.27
CA LEU A 112 3.79 -0.32 12.81
C LEU A 112 3.30 0.96 12.13
N TYR A 113 2.13 1.46 12.53
CA TYR A 113 1.49 2.62 11.92
C TYR A 113 2.35 3.89 12.01
N VAL A 114 2.95 4.14 13.18
CA VAL A 114 3.84 5.29 13.37
C VAL A 114 5.08 5.18 12.50
N ARG A 115 5.72 4.00 12.45
CA ARG A 115 6.92 3.79 11.61
C ARG A 115 6.59 3.94 10.12
N THR A 116 5.46 3.40 9.66
CA THR A 116 5.03 3.53 8.27
C THR A 116 4.78 4.99 7.90
N LEU A 117 4.10 5.76 8.77
CA LEU A 117 3.94 7.21 8.58
C LEU A 117 5.29 7.93 8.46
N LEU A 118 6.25 7.63 9.37
CA LEU A 118 7.55 8.28 9.31
C LEU A 118 8.31 7.94 8.03
N LYS A 119 8.31 6.67 7.57
CA LYS A 119 8.91 6.28 6.28
C LYS A 119 8.27 7.01 5.11
N GLN A 120 6.94 7.15 5.10
CA GLN A 120 6.23 7.94 4.11
C GLN A 120 6.72 9.40 4.15
N CYS A 121 6.84 10.00 5.33
CA CYS A 121 7.38 11.34 5.47
C CYS A 121 8.85 11.48 5.03
N GLU A 122 9.71 10.48 5.26
CA GLU A 122 11.07 10.43 4.70
C GLU A 122 11.03 10.40 3.17
N LEU A 123 10.17 9.56 2.58
CA LEU A 123 9.98 9.49 1.13
C LEU A 123 9.53 10.84 0.56
N ALA A 124 8.61 11.55 1.21
CA ALA A 124 8.21 12.90 0.79
C ALA A 124 9.36 13.92 0.93
N ALA A 125 10.18 13.81 1.98
CA ALA A 125 11.32 14.69 2.17
C ALA A 125 12.41 14.48 1.11
N ASP A 126 12.58 13.25 0.62
CA ASP A 126 13.54 12.88 -0.42
C ASP A 126 13.02 13.14 -1.84
N SER A 127 11.70 13.18 -2.03
CA SER A 127 11.04 13.33 -3.34
C SER A 127 11.05 14.77 -3.85
N GLY A 128 12.23 15.38 -4.05
CA GLY A 128 12.36 16.65 -4.77
C GLY A 128 12.18 17.90 -3.91
N ASP A 129 12.65 17.87 -2.66
CA ASP A 129 12.57 18.99 -1.71
C ASP A 129 11.15 19.48 -1.37
N VAL A 130 10.10 18.69 -1.65
CA VAL A 130 8.67 18.99 -1.37
C VAL A 130 8.47 19.52 0.05
N LEU A 131 9.13 18.89 1.02
CA LEU A 131 9.06 19.29 2.44
C LEU A 131 10.15 20.28 2.86
N LYS A 132 11.22 20.48 2.07
CA LYS A 132 12.40 21.28 2.44
C LYS A 132 12.42 22.67 1.84
N LYS A 133 11.89 22.85 0.62
CA LYS A 133 11.98 24.13 -0.11
C LYS A 133 10.67 24.89 -0.21
N GLY A 134 9.52 24.27 0.02
CA GLY A 134 8.21 24.95 -0.05
C GLY A 134 7.80 25.44 -1.45
N ASP A 135 8.76 25.69 -2.34
CA ASP A 135 8.57 26.23 -3.68
C ASP A 135 8.82 25.15 -4.73
N ILE A 136 7.85 24.24 -4.88
CA ILE A 136 7.73 23.52 -6.14
C ILE A 136 7.09 24.48 -7.13
N ASP A 137 7.80 24.77 -8.21
CA ASP A 137 7.30 25.64 -9.27
C ASP A 137 6.20 24.95 -10.06
N PHE A 138 4.96 25.12 -9.59
CA PHE A 138 3.75 24.67 -10.27
C PHE A 138 3.26 25.68 -11.33
N SER A 139 3.98 26.77 -11.61
CA SER A 139 3.50 27.84 -12.50
C SER A 139 3.23 27.39 -13.95
N LYS A 140 3.79 26.23 -14.33
CA LYS A 140 3.60 25.61 -15.64
C LYS A 140 2.39 24.69 -15.71
N LEU A 141 1.74 24.39 -14.58
CA LEU A 141 0.54 23.56 -14.54
C LEU A 141 -0.69 24.40 -14.92
N PRO A 142 -1.71 23.77 -15.55
CA PRO A 142 -3.04 24.37 -15.67
C PRO A 142 -3.58 24.82 -14.31
N GLN A 143 -4.39 25.88 -14.27
CA GLN A 143 -4.90 26.47 -13.03
C GLN A 143 -5.54 25.47 -12.06
N GLU A 144 -6.33 24.52 -12.58
CA GLU A 144 -7.00 23.51 -11.76
C GLU A 144 -5.99 22.54 -11.11
N GLU A 145 -4.99 22.11 -11.88
CA GLU A 145 -3.92 21.24 -11.38
C GLU A 145 -3.00 21.97 -10.40
N PHE A 146 -2.74 23.26 -10.61
CA PHE A 146 -2.02 24.11 -9.67
C PHE A 146 -2.70 24.16 -8.29
N VAL A 147 -4.03 24.37 -8.27
CA VAL A 147 -4.81 24.41 -7.02
C VAL A 147 -4.77 23.05 -6.31
N ALA A 148 -4.95 21.96 -7.06
CA ALA A 148 -4.88 20.61 -6.52
C ALA A 148 -3.49 20.29 -5.94
N ALA A 149 -2.42 20.59 -6.68
CA ALA A 149 -1.04 20.38 -6.25
C ALA A 149 -0.69 21.19 -4.99
N SER A 150 -1.16 22.44 -4.91
CA SER A 150 -0.98 23.29 -3.73
C SER A 150 -1.68 22.71 -2.49
N LYS A 151 -2.91 22.21 -2.65
CA LYS A 151 -3.65 21.54 -1.56
C LYS A 151 -2.94 20.25 -1.12
N ALA A 152 -2.45 19.46 -2.07
CA ALA A 152 -1.71 18.23 -1.78
C ALA A 152 -0.40 18.51 -1.03
N LEU A 153 0.35 19.54 -1.45
CA LEU A 153 1.55 20.00 -0.76
C LEU A 153 1.26 20.41 0.69
N ALA A 154 0.22 21.22 0.92
CA ALA A 154 -0.19 21.62 2.26
C ALA A 154 -0.59 20.41 3.13
N SER A 155 -1.27 19.41 2.54
CA SER A 155 -1.61 18.16 3.23
C SER A 155 -0.36 17.38 3.66
N LEU A 156 0.64 17.22 2.78
CA LEU A 156 1.91 16.55 3.14
C LEU A 156 2.67 17.32 4.20
N GLN A 157 2.71 18.65 4.10
CA GLN A 157 3.34 19.49 5.12
C GLN A 157 2.64 19.30 6.47
N ALA A 158 1.31 19.34 6.53
CA ALA A 158 0.57 19.12 7.77
C ALA A 158 0.84 17.74 8.38
N ARG A 159 0.96 16.70 7.54
CA ARG A 159 1.29 15.33 7.97
C ARG A 159 2.74 15.19 8.43
N CYS A 160 3.70 15.83 7.78
CA CYS A 160 5.11 15.46 7.91
C CYS A 160 6.04 16.53 8.50
N SER A 161 5.73 17.83 8.38
CA SER A 161 6.68 18.90 8.73
C SER A 161 6.86 19.11 10.23
N GLN A 162 5.96 18.59 11.06
CA GLN A 162 5.99 18.78 12.51
C GLN A 162 6.93 17.81 13.23
N PHE A 163 7.42 16.76 12.55
CA PHE A 163 8.37 15.81 13.10
C PHE A 163 9.74 16.46 13.30
N THR A 164 10.30 16.27 14.49
CA THR A 164 11.65 16.71 14.86
C THR A 164 12.66 15.58 14.62
N THR A 165 13.95 15.91 14.56
CA THR A 165 15.00 14.89 14.52
C THR A 165 14.90 13.90 15.68
N ASP A 166 14.49 14.36 16.86
CA ASP A 166 14.28 13.50 18.03
C ASP A 166 13.12 12.52 17.83
N ASP A 167 12.06 12.92 17.12
CA ASP A 167 10.97 12.01 16.77
C ASP A 167 11.44 10.88 15.85
N TYR A 168 12.28 11.19 14.85
CA TYR A 168 12.88 10.19 13.97
C TYR A 168 13.78 9.22 14.74
N GLN A 169 14.61 9.73 15.66
CA GLN A 169 15.42 8.87 16.53
C GLN A 169 14.54 8.01 17.45
N LYS A 170 13.49 8.59 18.03
CA LYS A 170 12.58 7.91 18.94
C LYS A 170 11.79 6.79 18.25
N TYR A 171 11.23 7.04 17.08
CA TYR A 171 10.27 6.11 16.45
C TYR A 171 10.90 5.16 15.44
N ILE A 172 11.95 5.59 14.71
CA ILE A 172 12.64 4.73 13.73
C ILE A 172 13.80 3.99 14.39
N VAL A 173 14.65 4.71 15.14
CA VAL A 173 15.91 4.19 15.69
C VAL A 173 15.72 3.45 17.00
N ALA A 174 14.59 3.63 17.72
CA ALA A 174 14.16 2.64 18.69
C ALA A 174 14.15 1.29 17.99
N LYS A 175 15.15 0.46 18.30
CA LYS A 175 15.34 -0.83 17.66
C LYS A 175 14.01 -1.57 17.81
N ALA A 176 13.63 -2.37 16.82
CA ALA A 176 12.54 -3.35 16.95
C ALA A 176 12.76 -4.38 18.12
N SER A 177 13.78 -4.15 18.95
CA SER A 177 14.18 -4.84 20.17
C SER A 177 14.00 -3.98 21.44
N ALA A 178 13.45 -2.76 21.33
CA ALA A 178 13.13 -1.93 22.49
C ALA A 178 12.02 -2.59 23.34
N PRO A 179 12.09 -2.55 24.68
CA PRO A 179 11.07 -3.16 25.54
C PRO A 179 9.67 -2.61 25.21
N GLY A 180 8.80 -3.47 24.66
CA GLY A 180 7.44 -3.12 24.21
C GLY A 180 7.19 -3.42 22.72
N ASP A 181 8.15 -3.13 21.83
CA ASP A 181 7.99 -3.40 20.39
C ASP A 181 8.02 -4.90 20.06
N SER A 182 8.63 -5.72 20.92
CA SER A 182 8.58 -7.19 20.85
C SER A 182 7.17 -7.76 21.08
N HIS A 183 6.26 -6.97 21.67
CA HIS A 183 4.88 -7.39 21.95
C HIS A 183 3.87 -6.86 20.92
N ASP A 184 4.29 -5.96 20.01
CA ASP A 184 3.42 -5.53 18.92
C ASP A 184 3.18 -6.71 17.96
N PRO A 185 1.93 -7.21 17.87
CA PRO A 185 1.64 -8.37 17.05
C PRO A 185 1.79 -8.08 15.55
N TYR A 186 1.54 -6.85 15.09
CA TYR A 186 1.59 -6.50 13.68
C TYR A 186 3.02 -6.30 13.19
N ASN A 187 3.87 -5.65 13.98
CA ASN A 187 5.30 -5.60 13.70
C ASN A 187 5.95 -6.98 13.75
N THR A 188 5.48 -7.86 14.64
CA THR A 188 5.93 -9.25 14.69
C THR A 188 5.57 -10.01 13.42
N LEU A 189 4.32 -9.93 12.97
CA LEU A 189 3.87 -10.51 11.70
C LEU A 189 4.73 -10.03 10.51
N LEU A 190 4.93 -8.71 10.37
CA LEU A 190 5.73 -8.13 9.30
C LEU A 190 7.19 -8.63 9.35
N ARG A 191 7.83 -8.58 10.52
CA ARG A 191 9.22 -9.01 10.71
C ARG A 191 9.38 -10.50 10.40
N ASP A 192 8.49 -11.32 10.90
CA ASP A 192 8.56 -12.77 10.75
C ASP A 192 8.35 -13.16 9.28
N PHE A 193 7.44 -12.49 8.56
CA PHE A 193 7.33 -12.61 7.12
C PHE A 193 8.60 -12.21 6.38
N LEU A 194 9.16 -11.02 6.67
CA LEU A 194 10.39 -10.55 6.00
C LEU A 194 11.59 -11.46 6.23
N LYS A 195 11.65 -12.11 7.40
CA LYS A 195 12.65 -13.15 7.70
C LYS A 195 12.36 -14.43 6.92
N ALA A 196 11.14 -14.95 7.00
CA ALA A 196 10.72 -16.20 6.37
C ALA A 196 10.85 -16.17 4.84
N ALA A 197 10.49 -15.04 4.20
CA ALA A 197 10.60 -14.84 2.76
C ALA A 197 12.04 -14.93 2.21
N ARG A 198 13.06 -14.92 3.08
CA ARG A 198 14.48 -15.09 2.72
C ARG A 198 15.03 -16.49 2.97
N LEU A 199 14.27 -17.35 3.64
CA LEU A 199 14.70 -18.70 4.03
C LEU A 199 14.34 -19.71 2.94
N ASP A 200 13.09 -20.16 2.94
CA ASP A 200 12.55 -21.16 2.00
C ASP A 200 11.03 -20.96 1.82
N GLN A 201 10.43 -21.77 0.93
CA GLN A 201 9.00 -21.68 0.62
C GLN A 201 8.10 -22.12 1.79
N ASP A 202 8.54 -23.05 2.62
CA ASP A 202 7.74 -23.58 3.72
C ASP A 202 7.63 -22.56 4.86
N ALA A 203 8.76 -21.95 5.23
CA ALA A 203 8.80 -20.84 6.17
C ALA A 203 7.94 -19.68 5.65
N LYS A 204 8.08 -19.34 4.36
CA LYS A 204 7.27 -18.29 3.73
C LYS A 204 5.77 -18.63 3.80
N ARG A 205 5.39 -19.88 3.53
CA ARG A 205 4.00 -20.35 3.61
C ARG A 205 3.43 -20.20 5.01
N GLY A 206 4.16 -20.60 6.05
CA GLY A 206 3.75 -20.40 7.44
C GLY A 206 3.57 -18.91 7.80
N ALA A 207 4.45 -18.05 7.30
CA ALA A 207 4.32 -16.61 7.52
C ALA A 207 3.13 -16.00 6.75
N VAL A 208 2.89 -16.41 5.50
CA VAL A 208 1.71 -16.00 4.72
C VAL A 208 0.43 -16.43 5.42
N ALA A 209 0.37 -17.65 5.96
CA ALA A 209 -0.76 -18.12 6.76
C ALA A 209 -1.05 -17.16 7.93
N SER A 210 -0.02 -16.75 8.66
CA SER A 210 -0.17 -15.81 9.77
C SER A 210 -0.67 -14.43 9.34
N LEU A 211 -0.26 -13.97 8.15
CA LEU A 211 -0.70 -12.68 7.59
C LEU A 211 -2.17 -12.69 7.14
N VAL A 212 -2.64 -13.75 6.49
CA VAL A 212 -4.04 -13.83 6.03
C VAL A 212 -5.02 -14.11 7.16
N GLU A 213 -4.56 -14.65 8.29
CA GLU A 213 -5.37 -14.80 9.51
C GLU A 213 -5.70 -13.46 10.17
N ARG A 214 -4.80 -12.48 10.03
CA ARG A 214 -4.96 -11.12 10.57
C ARG A 214 -4.52 -10.09 9.53
N PRO A 215 -5.33 -9.88 8.47
CA PRO A 215 -4.95 -8.96 7.41
C PRO A 215 -4.94 -7.52 7.93
N ASP A 216 -3.87 -6.81 7.64
CA ASP A 216 -3.66 -5.40 8.00
C ASP A 216 -3.23 -4.65 6.74
N PRO A 217 -3.94 -3.59 6.33
CA PRO A 217 -3.63 -2.87 5.10
C PRO A 217 -2.19 -2.33 5.04
N LEU A 218 -1.61 -1.86 6.15
CA LEU A 218 -0.24 -1.34 6.17
C LEU A 218 0.81 -2.43 6.13
N ILE A 219 0.55 -3.62 6.67
CA ILE A 219 1.43 -4.76 6.43
C ILE A 219 1.46 -5.08 4.93
N PHE A 220 0.29 -5.15 4.29
CA PHE A 220 0.20 -5.45 2.85
C PHE A 220 0.79 -4.33 1.98
N GLU A 221 0.72 -3.06 2.41
CA GLU A 221 1.41 -1.93 1.78
C GLU A 221 2.94 -2.11 1.83
N GLU A 222 3.49 -2.51 2.99
CA GLU A 222 4.93 -2.66 3.21
C GLU A 222 5.54 -3.87 2.48
N ILE A 223 4.80 -4.99 2.39
CA ILE A 223 5.29 -6.19 1.72
C ILE A 223 4.97 -6.19 0.21
N GLY A 224 3.81 -5.66 -0.19
CA GLY A 224 3.31 -5.66 -1.55
C GLY A 224 3.45 -7.03 -2.24
N ALA A 225 3.97 -7.01 -3.48
CA ALA A 225 4.17 -8.22 -4.27
C ALA A 225 5.13 -9.25 -3.65
N ARG A 226 5.95 -8.87 -2.66
CA ARG A 226 6.85 -9.82 -1.97
C ARG A 226 6.08 -10.98 -1.34
N LEU A 227 4.81 -10.76 -0.98
CA LEU A 227 3.88 -11.80 -0.55
C LEU A 227 3.94 -13.04 -1.45
N SER A 228 3.98 -12.81 -2.77
CA SER A 228 3.94 -13.85 -3.81
C SER A 228 5.23 -14.01 -4.63
N MET A 229 6.25 -13.19 -4.38
CA MET A 229 7.50 -13.30 -5.12
C MET A 229 8.20 -14.63 -4.86
N THR A 230 8.58 -15.31 -5.92
CA THR A 230 9.39 -16.53 -5.91
C THR A 230 10.40 -16.48 -7.06
N LYS A 231 11.18 -17.56 -7.22
CA LYS A 231 12.08 -17.73 -8.36
C LYS A 231 11.65 -18.93 -9.18
N LEU A 232 11.57 -18.77 -10.50
CA LEU A 232 11.37 -19.85 -11.45
C LEU A 232 12.57 -19.84 -12.41
N SER A 233 13.31 -20.95 -12.48
CA SER A 233 14.54 -21.05 -13.30
C SER A 233 15.57 -19.94 -13.03
N GLY A 234 15.64 -19.45 -11.79
CA GLY A 234 16.54 -18.37 -11.38
C GLY A 234 15.99 -16.95 -11.59
N GLU A 235 14.88 -16.79 -12.31
CA GLU A 235 14.24 -15.49 -12.57
C GLU A 235 13.15 -15.18 -11.54
N GLY A 236 13.03 -13.90 -11.17
CA GLY A 236 12.00 -13.43 -10.25
C GLY A 236 10.62 -13.42 -10.91
N VAL A 237 9.68 -14.17 -10.34
CA VAL A 237 8.29 -14.22 -10.76
C VAL A 237 7.37 -13.93 -9.58
N ILE A 238 6.15 -13.51 -9.87
CA ILE A 238 5.07 -13.41 -8.86
C ILE A 238 4.18 -14.62 -9.07
N PHE A 239 4.09 -15.50 -8.09
CA PHE A 239 3.17 -16.63 -8.12
C PHE A 239 1.81 -16.20 -7.57
N PHE A 240 0.74 -16.34 -8.34
CA PHE A 240 -0.61 -16.11 -7.87
C PHE A 240 -1.59 -17.13 -8.47
N ASP A 241 -2.35 -17.81 -7.62
CA ASP A 241 -3.41 -18.77 -7.96
C ASP A 241 -3.00 -19.82 -9.02
N GLY A 242 -1.85 -20.46 -8.80
CA GLY A 242 -1.31 -21.47 -9.72
C GLY A 242 -0.59 -20.91 -10.96
N ILE A 243 -0.57 -19.60 -11.15
CA ILE A 243 0.04 -18.93 -12.30
C ILE A 243 1.31 -18.21 -11.88
N ASN A 244 2.39 -18.39 -12.64
CA ASN A 244 3.61 -17.59 -12.51
C ASN A 244 3.55 -16.40 -13.47
N TYR A 245 3.66 -15.19 -12.92
CA TYR A 245 3.72 -13.95 -13.66
C TYR A 245 5.17 -13.44 -13.70
N PRO A 246 5.89 -13.60 -14.84
CA PRO A 246 7.17 -12.93 -15.05
C PRO A 246 6.99 -11.42 -14.88
N ILE A 247 7.77 -10.82 -13.97
CA ILE A 247 7.60 -9.42 -13.56
C ILE A 247 7.76 -8.46 -14.74
N ARG A 248 8.69 -8.77 -15.66
CA ARG A 248 8.96 -7.94 -16.85
C ARG A 248 7.79 -7.89 -17.82
N ASP A 249 7.09 -9.01 -17.98
CA ASP A 249 6.04 -9.17 -19.00
C ASP A 249 4.63 -8.92 -18.45
N ASN A 250 4.49 -8.86 -17.12
CA ASN A 250 3.20 -8.72 -16.45
C ASN A 250 3.22 -7.60 -15.40
N PRO A 251 3.44 -6.33 -15.80
CA PRO A 251 3.40 -5.23 -14.86
C PRO A 251 2.03 -5.07 -14.17
N GLU A 252 0.94 -5.59 -14.76
CA GLU A 252 -0.40 -5.53 -14.15
C GLU A 252 -0.48 -6.26 -12.80
N ILE A 253 0.28 -7.33 -12.60
CA ILE A 253 0.25 -8.05 -11.32
C ILE A 253 0.84 -7.19 -10.19
N LEU A 254 1.83 -6.35 -10.49
CA LEU A 254 2.38 -5.39 -9.52
C LEU A 254 1.38 -4.29 -9.20
N SER A 255 0.69 -3.74 -10.20
CA SER A 255 -0.35 -2.73 -9.98
C SER A 255 -1.54 -3.30 -9.19
N ALA A 256 -1.90 -4.57 -9.40
CA ALA A 256 -2.91 -5.23 -8.58
C ALA A 256 -2.50 -5.30 -7.10
N TYR A 257 -1.24 -5.66 -6.82
CA TYR A 257 -0.69 -5.65 -5.46
C TYR A 257 -0.73 -4.27 -4.78
N LYS A 258 -0.50 -3.18 -5.53
CA LYS A 258 -0.62 -1.81 -4.99
C LYS A 258 -2.05 -1.45 -4.54
N LEU A 259 -3.06 -2.14 -5.06
CA LEU A 259 -4.46 -1.93 -4.70
C LEU A 259 -4.92 -2.79 -3.52
N VAL A 260 -4.21 -3.88 -3.19
CA VAL A 260 -4.60 -4.79 -2.10
C VAL A 260 -4.85 -4.05 -0.77
N PRO A 261 -3.99 -3.12 -0.32
CA PRO A 261 -4.24 -2.36 0.92
C PRO A 261 -5.58 -1.61 0.91
N CYS A 262 -6.02 -1.12 -0.25
CA CYS A 262 -7.30 -0.44 -0.40
C CYS A 262 -8.48 -1.37 -0.10
N GLY A 263 -8.42 -2.60 -0.60
CA GLY A 263 -9.43 -3.63 -0.35
C GLY A 263 -9.44 -4.15 1.09
N LEU A 264 -8.35 -3.92 1.83
CA LEU A 264 -8.22 -4.21 3.26
C LEU A 264 -8.57 -3.00 4.15
N GLY A 265 -9.07 -1.92 3.57
CA GLY A 265 -9.58 -0.76 4.30
C GLY A 265 -8.63 0.44 4.40
N LEU A 266 -7.47 0.43 3.73
CA LEU A 266 -6.68 1.65 3.56
C LEU A 266 -7.45 2.65 2.71
N ARG A 267 -7.47 3.92 3.13
CA ARG A 267 -8.08 4.98 2.35
C ARG A 267 -7.24 5.29 1.11
N CYS A 268 -7.75 4.94 -0.06
CA CYS A 268 -7.06 5.06 -1.35
C CYS A 268 -7.65 6.12 -2.28
N ASP A 269 -8.20 7.21 -1.74
CA ASP A 269 -8.77 8.34 -2.49
C ASP A 269 -7.75 9.48 -2.66
N ASP A 270 -8.21 10.72 -2.85
CA ASP A 270 -7.38 11.92 -2.99
C ASP A 270 -6.56 12.27 -1.74
N SER A 271 -6.80 11.58 -0.62
CA SER A 271 -6.05 11.71 0.62
C SER A 271 -4.98 10.63 0.82
N ASP A 272 -4.94 9.61 -0.06
CA ASP A 272 -3.91 8.56 -0.06
C ASP A 272 -2.50 9.15 -0.16
N PHE A 273 -1.53 8.59 0.57
CA PHE A 273 -0.20 9.16 0.62
C PHE A 273 0.48 9.20 -0.76
N GLU A 274 0.40 8.12 -1.55
CA GLU A 274 1.04 8.09 -2.87
C GLU A 274 0.36 9.06 -3.85
N VAL A 275 -0.97 9.13 -3.81
CA VAL A 275 -1.76 10.07 -4.64
C VAL A 275 -1.41 11.52 -4.30
N VAL A 276 -1.39 11.85 -3.00
CA VAL A 276 -1.03 13.19 -2.53
C VAL A 276 0.42 13.51 -2.90
N LEU A 277 1.36 12.56 -2.71
CA LEU A 277 2.76 12.76 -3.09
C LEU A 277 2.93 12.97 -4.59
N SER A 278 2.22 12.21 -5.43
CA SER A 278 2.23 12.40 -6.87
C SER A 278 1.75 13.80 -7.25
N CYS A 279 0.62 14.23 -6.69
CA CYS A 279 0.04 15.55 -6.96
C CYS A 279 0.98 16.68 -6.50
N ALA A 280 1.50 16.59 -5.29
CA ALA A 280 2.44 17.56 -4.73
C ALA A 280 3.80 17.60 -5.43
N THR A 281 4.16 16.57 -6.19
CA THR A 281 5.41 16.55 -6.99
C THR A 281 5.19 16.88 -8.46
N GLY A 282 3.97 17.28 -8.85
CA GLY A 282 3.62 17.60 -10.23
C GLY A 282 3.60 16.40 -11.16
N ARG A 283 3.56 15.17 -10.63
CA ARG A 283 3.47 13.91 -11.41
C ARG A 283 2.03 13.52 -11.78
N GLY A 284 1.08 14.38 -11.46
CA GLY A 284 -0.34 14.22 -11.72
C GLY A 284 -1.15 14.15 -10.43
N CYS A 285 -2.28 14.84 -10.45
CA CYS A 285 -3.29 14.82 -9.39
C CYS A 285 -4.40 13.85 -9.81
N PHE A 286 -4.68 12.90 -8.92
CA PHE A 286 -5.64 11.81 -9.14
C PHE A 286 -6.69 11.82 -8.03
N ALA A 287 -7.92 11.39 -8.33
CA ALA A 287 -8.98 11.25 -7.35
C ALA A 287 -8.80 10.01 -6.46
N SER A 288 -7.94 9.05 -6.87
CA SER A 288 -7.68 7.82 -6.14
C SER A 288 -6.44 7.10 -6.63
N ARG A 289 -5.96 6.13 -5.84
CA ARG A 289 -4.89 5.19 -6.23
C ARG A 289 -5.29 4.37 -7.47
N PHE A 290 -6.58 4.04 -7.61
CA PHE A 290 -7.14 3.37 -8.77
C PHE A 290 -6.98 4.20 -10.04
N GLU A 291 -7.31 5.49 -9.98
CA GLU A 291 -7.14 6.40 -11.11
C GLU A 291 -5.66 6.63 -11.43
N MET A 292 -4.82 6.78 -10.40
CA MET A 292 -3.37 6.89 -10.57
C MET A 292 -2.81 5.70 -11.34
N ILE A 293 -3.15 4.47 -10.95
CA ILE A 293 -2.73 3.26 -11.66
C ILE A 293 -3.26 3.25 -13.10
N LYS A 294 -4.54 3.52 -13.30
CA LYS A 294 -5.15 3.57 -14.64
C LYS A 294 -4.39 4.52 -15.58
N ARG A 295 -4.07 5.72 -15.10
CA ARG A 295 -3.45 6.78 -15.92
C ARG A 295 -1.94 6.61 -16.03
N ASN A 296 -1.23 6.46 -14.92
CA ASN A 296 0.24 6.47 -14.89
C ASN A 296 0.86 5.10 -15.17
N ASP A 297 0.37 4.04 -14.53
CA ASP A 297 0.98 2.71 -14.67
C ASP A 297 0.58 2.05 -16.00
N LEU A 298 -0.63 2.33 -16.48
CA LEU A 298 -1.26 1.61 -17.61
C LEU A 298 -1.52 2.47 -18.85
N GLY A 299 -1.28 3.78 -18.80
CA GLY A 299 -1.46 4.68 -19.94
C GLY A 299 -2.91 4.78 -20.44
N ASN A 300 -3.90 4.65 -19.54
CA ASN A 300 -5.33 4.60 -19.84
C ASN A 300 -5.80 3.39 -20.66
N ASP A 301 -5.01 2.33 -20.78
CA ASP A 301 -5.43 1.11 -21.47
C ASP A 301 -6.57 0.41 -20.69
N PRO A 302 -7.80 0.33 -21.24
CA PRO A 302 -8.94 -0.23 -20.54
C PRO A 302 -8.84 -1.75 -20.34
N ILE A 303 -8.18 -2.48 -21.24
CA ILE A 303 -8.01 -3.93 -21.14
C ILE A 303 -7.03 -4.26 -20.03
N ARG A 304 -5.90 -3.54 -19.98
CA ARG A 304 -4.91 -3.71 -18.91
C ARG A 304 -5.48 -3.30 -17.56
N TYR A 305 -6.26 -2.22 -17.51
CA TYR A 305 -6.94 -1.80 -16.28
C TYR A 305 -7.93 -2.86 -15.78
N GLN A 306 -8.77 -3.41 -16.67
CA GLN A 306 -9.66 -4.53 -16.34
C GLN A 306 -8.90 -5.74 -15.77
N LYS A 307 -7.75 -6.10 -16.36
CA LYS A 307 -6.87 -7.17 -15.85
C LYS A 307 -6.37 -6.86 -14.43
N VAL A 308 -5.93 -5.64 -14.16
CA VAL A 308 -5.51 -5.20 -12.82
C VAL A 308 -6.65 -5.34 -11.81
N ILE A 309 -7.85 -4.85 -12.13
CA ILE A 309 -9.01 -4.92 -11.24
C ILE A 309 -9.44 -6.38 -10.97
N GLY A 310 -9.39 -7.24 -12.00
CA GLY A 310 -9.66 -8.67 -11.85
C GLY A 310 -8.67 -9.35 -10.90
N LEU A 311 -7.37 -9.15 -11.11
CA LEU A 311 -6.32 -9.68 -10.23
C LEU A 311 -6.44 -9.17 -8.80
N TYR A 312 -6.67 -7.87 -8.63
CA TYR A 312 -6.89 -7.24 -7.32
C TYR A 312 -8.09 -7.88 -6.59
N SER A 313 -9.23 -8.03 -7.27
CA SER A 313 -10.42 -8.63 -6.68
C SER A 313 -10.17 -10.08 -6.24
N GLN A 314 -9.45 -10.86 -7.05
CA GLN A 314 -9.07 -12.23 -6.71
C GLN A 314 -8.12 -12.28 -5.52
N MET A 315 -7.15 -11.36 -5.43
CA MET A 315 -6.23 -11.27 -4.28
C MET A 315 -6.99 -10.98 -2.98
N ILE A 316 -7.92 -10.02 -3.00
CA ILE A 316 -8.76 -9.71 -1.83
C ILE A 316 -9.61 -10.91 -1.43
N GLU A 317 -10.23 -11.58 -2.40
CA GLU A 317 -11.00 -12.79 -2.14
C GLU A 317 -10.14 -13.90 -1.52
N ALA A 318 -8.94 -14.13 -2.05
CA ALA A 318 -8.00 -15.12 -1.52
C ALA A 318 -7.55 -14.79 -0.10
N ILE A 319 -7.29 -13.51 0.23
CA ILE A 319 -6.97 -13.08 1.60
C ILE A 319 -8.17 -13.34 2.53
N ASN A 320 -9.37 -12.91 2.15
CA ASN A 320 -10.59 -13.07 2.95
C ASN A 320 -10.95 -14.55 3.18
N LYS A 321 -10.70 -15.41 2.19
CA LYS A 321 -10.87 -16.86 2.28
C LYS A 321 -9.69 -17.57 2.94
N LYS A 322 -8.64 -16.85 3.35
CA LYS A 322 -7.41 -17.39 3.93
C LYS A 322 -6.75 -18.45 3.02
N ASN A 323 -6.88 -18.27 1.71
CA ASN A 323 -6.32 -19.18 0.72
C ASN A 323 -4.81 -18.95 0.55
N ILE A 324 -4.03 -19.61 1.40
CA ILE A 324 -2.57 -19.52 1.40
C ILE A 324 -1.98 -20.00 0.06
N GLY A 325 -2.56 -21.07 -0.52
CA GLY A 325 -2.10 -21.66 -1.77
C GLY A 325 -2.23 -20.74 -2.99
N ALA A 326 -3.02 -19.66 -2.88
CA ALA A 326 -3.05 -18.63 -3.92
C ALA A 326 -1.76 -17.79 -3.96
N PHE A 327 -1.01 -17.67 -2.87
CA PHE A 327 0.13 -16.75 -2.78
C PHE A 327 1.49 -17.45 -2.80
N VAL A 328 1.52 -18.72 -2.44
CA VAL A 328 2.75 -19.52 -2.37
C VAL A 328 2.48 -20.92 -2.90
N THR A 329 3.48 -21.48 -3.57
CA THR A 329 3.41 -22.85 -4.09
C THR A 329 3.33 -23.86 -2.95
N GLU A 330 2.77 -25.04 -3.22
CA GLU A 330 2.88 -26.19 -2.31
C GLU A 330 4.36 -26.59 -2.16
N PRO A 331 4.76 -27.12 -1.00
CA PRO A 331 6.06 -27.76 -0.84
C PRO A 331 6.18 -28.91 -1.84
N HIS A 332 7.29 -28.99 -2.58
CA HIS A 332 7.60 -30.20 -3.32
C HIS A 332 8.05 -31.27 -2.31
N ASN A 333 7.19 -32.26 -2.05
CA ASN A 333 7.59 -33.51 -1.38
C ASN A 333 8.50 -34.35 -2.28
#